data_AF-A0A1Y2B691-F1
#
_entry.id   AF-A0A1Y2B691-F1
#
_cell.length_a   1.000
_cell.length_b   1.000
_cell.length_c   1.000
_cell.angle_alpha   90.00
_cell.angle_beta   90.00
_cell.angle_gamma   90.00
#
_symmetry.space_group_name_H-M   'P 1'
#
loop_
_entity.id
_entity.type
_entity.pdbx_description
1 polymer ?
#
loop_
_entity_poly.entity_id
_entity_poly.type
_entity_poly.pdbx_seq_one_letter_code
_entity_poly.pdbx_strand_id
1 'polypeptide(L)'
;MEKVQFQLEATLPELKDLYEKGLFTKTEINQITRRRTALETALVRRVTRKEDFFRYAEYEINLERLRRVRWKRLKYDLNPPPPSASSYSLPRRTLYILKRATIKFPSDLAVWLAYIEYASRERMHKVVTKGLNSALQHHPLSSTLYLLSTYHHLHPTSPFPRSSIPSASTLTLPTSTEADEDDDDAPSGFSLEGTTPARTTLLLGLRLLPRSHELWREYIKLELGWVEALRRRWRVLGIKLAEEVPRDSAFEGDSEALIGGEGAFGPEGEDARKAILAGQLVVEAIKPALEAIQPGTDTDDVDSEDGMAFRQGLVQMLRTYPSPLRTKCLEAIYEELGRIADRGEQQGAKARLVLVTKALYDQAYDPDRKDQGGVVLEGVELVEEYGRIAKEIRKIAKSMTGPDWGDAVGPWLVEQIKQNVENTDLVSFVNLP
;
A
#
# COMPACT_ATOMS: atom_id res chain seq x y z
N MET A 1 -9.65 39.78 16.95
CA MET A 1 -11.03 40.02 16.48
C MET A 1 -11.04 40.34 14.98
N GLU A 2 -10.26 41.31 14.51
CA GLU A 2 -10.20 41.70 13.07
C GLU A 2 -9.94 40.53 12.10
N LYS A 3 -8.98 39.64 12.41
CA LYS A 3 -8.70 38.46 11.58
C LYS A 3 -9.88 37.49 11.46
N VAL A 4 -10.69 37.35 12.52
CA VAL A 4 -11.87 36.48 12.51
C VAL A 4 -12.96 37.11 11.66
N GLN A 5 -13.19 38.41 11.82
CA GLN A 5 -14.17 39.15 11.05
C GLN A 5 -13.87 39.09 9.55
N PHE A 6 -12.62 39.29 9.14
CA PHE A 6 -12.20 39.16 7.75
C PHE A 6 -12.52 37.78 7.15
N GLN A 7 -12.27 36.69 7.90
CA GLN A 7 -12.57 35.33 7.45
C GLN A 7 -14.08 35.10 7.30
N LEU A 8 -14.89 35.65 8.22
CA LEU A 8 -16.34 35.56 8.15
C LEU A 8 -16.93 36.36 6.98
N GLU A 9 -16.41 37.55 6.72
CA GLU A 9 -16.81 38.41 5.59
C GLU A 9 -16.55 37.72 4.24
N ALA A 10 -15.43 37.00 4.12
CA ALA A 10 -15.13 36.19 2.94
C ALA A 10 -16.16 35.06 2.69
N THR A 11 -16.94 34.67 3.71
CA THR A 11 -18.01 33.66 3.57
C THR A 11 -19.37 34.24 3.16
N LEU A 12 -19.54 35.56 3.11
CA LEU A 12 -20.85 36.15 2.82
C LEU A 12 -21.36 35.86 1.41
N PRO A 13 -20.54 35.92 0.34
CA PRO A 13 -21.01 35.65 -1.02
C PRO A 13 -21.55 34.23 -1.21
N GLU A 14 -20.89 33.22 -0.60
CA GLU A 14 -21.36 31.84 -0.68
C GLU A 14 -22.64 31.60 0.10
N LEU A 15 -22.82 32.24 1.27
CA LEU A 15 -24.02 32.05 2.10
C LEU A 15 -25.23 32.69 1.43
N LYS A 16 -25.02 33.83 0.76
CA LYS A 16 -26.02 34.47 -0.09
C LYS A 16 -26.42 33.55 -1.26
N ASP A 17 -25.46 32.98 -1.97
CA ASP A 17 -25.73 32.06 -3.08
C ASP A 17 -26.44 30.77 -2.62
N LEU A 18 -26.07 30.23 -1.45
CA LEU A 18 -26.76 29.07 -0.85
C LEU A 18 -28.21 29.37 -0.46
N TYR A 19 -28.51 30.61 -0.05
CA TYR A 19 -29.87 31.07 0.22
C TYR A 19 -30.69 31.21 -1.07
N GLU A 20 -30.12 31.89 -2.08
CA GLU A 20 -30.78 32.16 -3.36
C GLU A 20 -31.13 30.86 -4.11
N LYS A 21 -30.29 29.83 -3.98
CA LYS A 21 -30.53 28.48 -4.50
C LYS A 21 -31.52 27.65 -3.67
N GLY A 22 -32.07 28.19 -2.58
CA GLY A 22 -33.00 27.47 -1.71
C GLY A 22 -32.40 26.24 -1.01
N LEU A 23 -31.07 26.08 -1.01
CA LEU A 23 -30.39 24.96 -0.34
C LEU A 23 -30.44 25.12 1.18
N PHE A 24 -30.43 26.35 1.67
CA PHE A 24 -30.50 26.66 3.10
C PHE A 24 -31.48 27.81 3.37
N THR A 25 -32.19 27.71 4.49
CA THR A 25 -33.08 28.76 4.98
C THR A 25 -32.29 29.86 5.70
N LYS A 26 -32.89 31.05 5.85
CA LYS A 26 -32.25 32.18 6.55
C LYS A 26 -31.91 31.85 8.01
N THR A 27 -32.74 31.05 8.69
CA THR A 27 -32.49 30.60 10.06
C THR A 27 -31.28 29.67 10.14
N GLU A 28 -31.15 28.74 9.19
CA GLU A 28 -29.99 27.83 9.10
C GLU A 28 -28.72 28.60 8.76
N ILE A 29 -28.77 29.58 7.86
CA ILE A 29 -27.62 30.42 7.53
C ILE A 29 -27.15 31.19 8.77
N ASN A 30 -28.06 31.74 9.57
CA ASN A 30 -27.71 32.37 10.83
C ASN A 30 -27.05 31.40 11.81
N GLN A 31 -27.50 30.14 11.86
CA GLN A 31 -26.86 29.10 12.67
C GLN A 31 -25.45 28.76 12.15
N ILE A 32 -25.28 28.65 10.82
CA ILE A 32 -23.98 28.41 10.18
C ILE A 32 -23.00 29.54 10.52
N THR A 33 -23.42 30.80 10.38
CA THR A 33 -22.60 31.97 10.71
C THR A 33 -22.21 31.99 12.19
N ARG A 34 -23.15 31.71 13.11
CA ARG A 34 -22.87 31.61 14.55
C ARG A 34 -21.86 30.50 14.84
N ARG A 35 -22.03 29.33 14.22
CA ARG A 35 -21.15 28.17 14.44
C ARG A 35 -19.75 28.42 13.89
N ARG A 36 -19.62 28.99 12.69
CA ARG A 36 -18.33 29.42 12.11
C ARG A 36 -17.64 30.47 12.97
N THR A 37 -18.38 31.42 13.52
CA THR A 37 -17.83 32.44 14.44
C THR A 37 -17.21 31.78 15.68
N ALA A 38 -17.92 30.81 16.29
CA ALA A 38 -17.40 30.07 17.44
C ALA A 38 -16.14 29.25 17.09
N LEU A 39 -16.09 28.64 15.90
CA LEU A 39 -14.94 27.85 15.45
C LEU A 39 -13.74 28.72 15.07
N GLU A 40 -13.94 29.84 14.36
CA GLU A 40 -12.85 30.78 14.03
C GLU A 40 -12.29 31.48 15.27
N THR A 41 -13.13 31.82 16.25
CA THR A 41 -12.65 32.35 17.53
C THR A 41 -11.83 31.32 18.29
N ALA A 42 -12.23 30.04 18.27
CA ALA A 42 -11.46 28.95 18.86
C ALA A 42 -10.07 28.79 18.20
N LEU A 43 -9.97 28.97 16.88
CA LEU A 43 -8.68 28.91 16.17
C LEU A 43 -7.69 30.03 16.56
N VAL A 44 -8.17 31.19 17.00
CA VAL A 44 -7.35 32.38 17.32
C VAL A 44 -7.02 32.49 18.81
N ARG A 45 -7.31 31.45 19.60
CA ARG A 45 -6.92 31.39 21.02
C ARG A 45 -5.40 31.53 21.22
N ARG A 46 -5.00 31.97 22.42
CA ARG A 46 -3.59 32.16 22.80
C ARG A 46 -2.74 30.89 22.65
N VAL A 47 -3.28 29.73 23.04
CA VAL A 47 -2.63 28.43 22.91
C VAL A 47 -3.36 27.62 21.85
N THR A 48 -2.84 27.61 20.63
CA THR A 48 -3.43 26.84 19.52
C THR A 48 -3.30 25.35 19.78
N ARG A 49 -4.36 24.58 19.51
CA ARG A 49 -4.34 23.11 19.52
C ARG A 49 -4.95 22.60 18.21
N LYS A 50 -4.44 21.46 17.72
CA LYS A 50 -4.80 20.88 16.42
C LYS A 50 -6.25 20.41 16.36
N GLU A 51 -6.82 19.98 17.50
CA GLU A 51 -8.17 19.45 17.59
C GLU A 51 -9.22 20.49 17.16
N ASP A 52 -8.96 21.77 17.36
CA ASP A 52 -9.89 22.82 16.94
C ASP A 52 -9.93 22.98 15.41
N PHE A 53 -8.79 22.77 14.73
CA PHE A 53 -8.74 22.75 13.25
C PHE A 53 -9.51 21.54 12.73
N PHE A 54 -9.32 20.38 13.35
CA PHE A 54 -10.02 19.16 12.97
C PHE A 54 -11.53 19.23 13.21
N ARG A 55 -11.98 19.75 14.35
CA ARG A 55 -13.42 19.98 14.62
C ARG A 55 -14.06 20.94 13.63
N TYR A 56 -13.31 21.96 13.20
CA TYR A 56 -13.82 22.89 12.19
C TYR A 56 -13.88 22.27 10.80
N ALA A 57 -12.82 21.55 10.39
CA ALA A 57 -12.83 20.81 9.14
C ALA A 57 -13.99 19.80 9.09
N GLU A 58 -14.17 19.02 10.17
CA GLU A 58 -15.28 18.06 10.31
C GLU A 58 -16.65 18.74 10.17
N TYR A 59 -16.85 19.90 10.81
CA TYR A 59 -18.07 20.67 10.65
C TYR A 59 -18.33 21.08 9.19
N GLU A 60 -17.33 21.60 8.47
CA GLU A 60 -17.50 22.01 7.06
C GLU A 60 -17.71 20.79 6.13
N ILE A 61 -17.09 19.65 6.42
CA ILE A 61 -17.31 18.39 5.69
C ILE A 61 -18.77 17.93 5.85
N ASN A 62 -19.28 17.96 7.09
CA ASN A 62 -20.66 17.59 7.37
C ASN A 62 -21.65 18.57 6.71
N LEU A 63 -21.30 19.86 6.64
CA LEU A 63 -22.10 20.87 5.94
C LEU A 63 -22.13 20.62 4.42
N GLU A 64 -21.00 20.25 3.82
CA GLU A 64 -20.93 19.88 2.39
C GLU A 64 -21.77 18.63 2.10
N ARG A 65 -21.72 17.62 2.97
CA ARG A 65 -22.59 16.45 2.86
C ARG A 65 -24.06 16.84 2.87
N LEU A 66 -24.48 17.66 3.84
CA LEU A 66 -25.85 18.14 3.92
C LEU A 66 -26.25 18.92 2.65
N ARG A 67 -25.34 19.73 2.09
CA ARG A 67 -25.54 20.40 0.81
C ARG A 67 -25.78 19.40 -0.32
N ARG A 68 -24.95 18.36 -0.47
CA ARG A 68 -25.09 17.30 -1.50
C ARG A 68 -26.42 16.56 -1.39
N VAL A 69 -26.84 16.18 -0.19
CA VAL A 69 -28.15 15.53 0.04
C VAL A 69 -29.30 16.45 -0.37
N ARG A 70 -29.24 17.74 -0.01
CA ARG A 70 -30.27 18.72 -0.39
C ARG A 70 -30.28 19.01 -1.89
N TRP A 71 -29.11 18.97 -2.51
CA TRP A 71 -28.93 19.12 -3.96
C TRP A 71 -29.66 17.98 -4.72
N LYS A 72 -29.46 16.73 -4.30
CA LYS A 72 -30.23 15.56 -4.77
C LYS A 72 -31.73 15.74 -4.57
N ARG A 73 -32.14 16.16 -3.37
CA ARG A 73 -33.57 16.36 -3.02
C ARG A 73 -34.26 17.43 -3.88
N LEU A 74 -33.55 18.51 -4.22
CA LEU A 74 -34.06 19.58 -5.09
C LEU A 74 -34.00 19.22 -6.59
N LYS A 75 -33.54 18.01 -6.92
CA LYS A 75 -33.36 17.52 -8.30
C LYS A 75 -32.41 18.39 -9.12
N TYR A 76 -31.48 19.06 -8.45
CA TYR A 76 -30.42 19.83 -9.13
C TYR A 76 -29.39 18.94 -9.82
N ASP A 77 -29.40 17.63 -9.60
CA ASP A 77 -28.61 16.69 -10.42
C ASP A 77 -29.19 16.52 -11.83
N LEU A 78 -30.52 16.59 -11.97
CA LEU A 78 -31.19 16.48 -13.27
C LEU A 78 -31.16 17.81 -14.04
N ASN A 79 -31.26 18.93 -13.32
CA ASN A 79 -31.17 20.26 -13.90
C ASN A 79 -30.28 21.17 -13.03
N PRO A 80 -28.96 21.13 -13.24
CA PRO A 80 -28.02 21.86 -12.40
C PRO A 80 -28.11 23.37 -12.66
N PRO A 81 -28.25 24.20 -11.61
CA PRO A 81 -28.11 25.64 -11.76
C PRO A 81 -26.66 25.98 -12.19
N PRO A 82 -26.44 27.13 -12.85
CA PRO A 82 -25.12 27.51 -13.32
C PRO A 82 -24.10 27.55 -12.18
N PRO A 83 -22.82 27.28 -12.46
CA PRO A 83 -21.76 27.35 -11.46
C PRO A 83 -21.72 28.76 -10.87
N SER A 84 -21.77 28.84 -9.54
CA SER A 84 -21.79 30.10 -8.79
C SER A 84 -20.83 30.00 -7.62
N ALA A 85 -20.76 31.06 -6.80
CA ALA A 85 -19.84 31.17 -5.68
C ALA A 85 -19.93 29.96 -4.73
N SER A 86 -21.12 29.40 -4.46
CA SER A 86 -21.26 28.27 -3.53
C SER A 86 -20.79 26.92 -4.08
N SER A 87 -20.61 26.76 -5.40
CA SER A 87 -20.42 25.45 -6.05
C SER A 87 -19.22 24.67 -5.50
N TYR A 88 -18.10 25.34 -5.26
CA TYR A 88 -16.86 24.72 -4.72
C TYR A 88 -16.38 25.36 -3.42
N SER A 89 -17.25 26.15 -2.77
CA SER A 89 -16.87 27.00 -1.65
C SER A 89 -16.57 26.22 -0.36
N LEU A 90 -17.43 25.27 0.00
CA LEU A 90 -17.26 24.44 1.19
C LEU A 90 -16.02 23.54 1.08
N PRO A 91 -15.78 22.80 -0.04
CA PRO A 91 -14.57 22.00 -0.16
C PRO A 91 -13.28 22.83 -0.10
N ARG A 92 -13.28 24.01 -0.73
CA ARG A 92 -12.14 24.95 -0.67
C ARG A 92 -11.92 25.48 0.75
N ARG A 93 -12.97 25.73 1.53
CA ARG A 93 -12.85 26.15 2.92
C ARG A 93 -12.25 25.06 3.78
N THR A 94 -12.75 23.82 3.69
CA THR A 94 -12.18 22.69 4.43
C THR A 94 -10.68 22.55 4.13
N LEU A 95 -10.31 22.60 2.85
CA LEU A 95 -8.91 22.55 2.43
C LEU A 95 -8.09 23.72 3.01
N TYR A 96 -8.64 24.94 2.99
CA TYR A 96 -7.98 26.12 3.56
C TYR A 96 -7.76 26.01 5.07
N ILE A 97 -8.74 25.49 5.82
CA ILE A 97 -8.62 25.24 7.27
C ILE A 97 -7.50 24.22 7.53
N LEU A 98 -7.50 23.10 6.80
CA LEU A 98 -6.45 22.09 6.93
C LEU A 98 -5.08 22.64 6.51
N LYS A 99 -4.98 23.48 5.48
CA LYS A 99 -3.72 24.14 5.10
C LYS A 99 -3.22 25.10 6.17
N ARG A 100 -4.11 25.83 6.84
CA ARG A 100 -3.76 26.65 8.01
C ARG A 100 -3.23 25.77 9.15
N ALA A 101 -3.80 24.58 9.34
CA ALA A 101 -3.33 23.61 10.33
C ALA A 101 -1.91 23.15 10.02
N THR A 102 -1.59 22.78 8.76
CA THR A 102 -0.22 22.35 8.38
C THR A 102 0.82 23.44 8.58
N ILE A 103 0.43 24.71 8.40
CA ILE A 103 1.33 25.85 8.64
C ILE A 103 1.56 26.08 10.14
N LYS A 104 0.55 25.81 10.98
CA LYS A 104 0.65 25.98 12.44
C LYS A 104 1.31 24.81 13.15
N PHE A 105 1.12 23.59 12.65
CA PHE A 105 1.66 22.36 13.21
C PHE A 105 2.45 21.60 12.14
N PRO A 106 3.56 22.17 11.62
CA PRO A 106 4.34 21.54 10.56
C PRO A 106 5.03 20.25 11.00
N SER A 107 5.25 20.05 12.31
CA SER A 107 5.89 18.87 12.89
C SER A 107 4.91 17.74 13.24
N ASP A 108 3.61 17.88 12.95
CA ASP A 108 2.61 16.85 13.24
C ASP A 108 2.20 16.15 11.95
N LEU A 109 2.63 14.89 11.80
CA LEU A 109 2.34 14.06 10.62
C LEU A 109 0.83 13.87 10.40
N ALA A 110 0.04 13.75 11.46
CA ALA A 110 -1.41 13.55 11.36
C ALA A 110 -2.12 14.74 10.71
N VAL A 111 -1.60 15.95 10.90
CA VAL A 111 -2.16 17.17 10.27
C VAL A 111 -1.90 17.18 8.76
N TRP A 112 -0.71 16.74 8.34
CA TRP A 112 -0.37 16.62 6.93
C TRP A 112 -1.16 15.52 6.23
N LEU A 113 -1.25 14.34 6.84
CA LEU A 113 -2.00 13.20 6.34
C LEU A 113 -3.48 13.55 6.17
N ALA A 114 -4.11 14.19 7.15
CA ALA A 114 -5.49 14.69 7.06
C ALA A 114 -5.70 15.68 5.89
N TYR A 115 -4.75 16.61 5.69
CA TYR A 115 -4.79 17.57 4.57
C TYR A 115 -4.68 16.87 3.20
N ILE A 116 -3.76 15.93 3.07
CA ILE A 116 -3.49 15.18 1.84
C ILE A 116 -4.65 14.22 1.52
N GLU A 117 -5.17 13.52 2.53
CA GLU A 117 -6.30 12.61 2.40
C GLU A 117 -7.55 13.35 1.91
N TYR A 118 -7.88 14.48 2.54
CA TYR A 118 -9.01 15.28 2.13
C TYR A 118 -8.88 15.78 0.68
N ALA A 119 -7.70 16.27 0.30
CA ALA A 119 -7.43 16.72 -1.06
C ALA A 119 -7.51 15.58 -2.08
N SER A 120 -7.10 14.36 -1.72
CA SER A 120 -7.18 13.17 -2.56
C SER A 120 -8.63 12.76 -2.81
N ARG A 121 -9.47 12.73 -1.76
CA ARG A 121 -10.90 12.40 -1.88
C ARG A 121 -11.68 13.39 -2.72
N GLU A 122 -11.39 14.67 -2.61
CA GLU A 122 -12.00 15.72 -3.45
C GLU A 122 -11.35 15.80 -4.86
N ARG A 123 -10.55 14.80 -5.25
CA ARG A 123 -9.85 14.68 -6.55
C ARG A 123 -9.01 15.93 -6.88
N MET A 124 -8.36 16.54 -5.88
CA MET A 124 -7.50 17.71 -6.04
C MET A 124 -6.01 17.33 -6.26
N HIS A 125 -5.70 16.63 -7.36
CA HIS A 125 -4.39 16.01 -7.62
C HIS A 125 -3.19 16.97 -7.47
N LYS A 126 -3.28 18.18 -8.04
CA LYS A 126 -2.19 19.18 -7.93
C LYS A 126 -1.92 19.61 -6.49
N VAL A 127 -2.96 19.62 -5.66
CA VAL A 127 -2.87 19.97 -4.24
C VAL A 127 -2.26 18.82 -3.46
N VAL A 128 -2.63 17.57 -3.80
CA VAL A 128 -2.06 16.35 -3.22
C VAL A 128 -0.55 16.28 -3.48
N THR A 129 -0.10 16.44 -4.74
CA THR A 129 1.33 16.42 -5.07
C THR A 129 2.11 17.50 -4.31
N LYS A 130 1.60 18.73 -4.26
CA LYS A 130 2.24 19.81 -3.49
C LYS A 130 2.23 19.52 -1.99
N GLY A 131 1.14 18.96 -1.48
CA GLY A 131 0.99 18.57 -0.08
C GLY A 131 1.99 17.51 0.33
N LEU A 132 2.12 16.44 -0.46
CA LEU A 132 3.08 15.36 -0.25
C LEU A 132 4.53 15.88 -0.28
N ASN A 133 4.89 16.69 -1.27
CA ASN A 133 6.23 17.26 -1.36
C ASN A 133 6.56 18.14 -0.15
N SER A 134 5.61 18.99 0.29
CA SER A 134 5.80 19.78 1.52
C SER A 134 5.85 18.92 2.78
N ALA A 135 5.02 17.88 2.87
CA ALA A 135 5.02 16.97 4.02
C ALA A 135 6.34 16.22 4.13
N LEU A 136 6.89 15.72 3.03
CA LEU A 136 8.19 15.04 2.98
C LEU A 136 9.35 15.94 3.40
N GLN A 137 9.28 17.25 3.10
CA GLN A 137 10.29 18.21 3.56
C GLN A 137 10.30 18.35 5.09
N HIS A 138 9.14 18.23 5.74
CA HIS A 138 9.03 18.29 7.21
C HIS A 138 9.21 16.92 7.88
N HIS A 139 8.87 15.83 7.19
CA HIS A 139 8.86 14.47 7.70
C HIS A 139 9.62 13.49 6.79
N PRO A 140 10.93 13.67 6.59
CA PRO A 140 11.73 12.83 5.69
C PRO A 140 11.89 11.38 6.17
N LEU A 141 11.63 11.09 7.44
CA LEU A 141 11.75 9.75 8.03
C LEU A 141 10.42 8.97 8.06
N SER A 142 9.36 9.48 7.44
CA SER A 142 8.07 8.77 7.40
C SER A 142 7.98 7.86 6.16
N SER A 143 8.01 6.54 6.36
CA SER A 143 7.75 5.55 5.29
C SER A 143 6.41 5.79 4.61
N THR A 144 5.36 6.06 5.40
CA THR A 144 3.99 6.30 4.94
C THR A 144 3.90 7.38 3.87
N LEU A 145 4.63 8.49 4.00
CA LEU A 145 4.58 9.57 2.99
C LEU A 145 5.18 9.15 1.65
N TYR A 146 6.26 8.37 1.65
CA TYR A 146 6.81 7.79 0.43
C TYR A 146 5.82 6.82 -0.21
N LEU A 147 5.18 5.95 0.60
CA LEU A 147 4.17 5.01 0.11
C LEU A 147 2.96 5.71 -0.51
N LEU A 148 2.44 6.76 0.13
CA LEU A 148 1.33 7.55 -0.40
C LEU A 148 1.74 8.30 -1.68
N SER A 149 2.95 8.85 -1.73
CA SER A 149 3.46 9.51 -2.94
C SER A 149 3.60 8.53 -4.10
N THR A 150 4.17 7.36 -3.86
CA THR A 150 4.24 6.26 -4.84
C THR A 150 2.85 5.86 -5.32
N TYR A 151 1.90 5.64 -4.41
CA TYR A 151 0.52 5.31 -4.78
C TYR A 151 -0.12 6.39 -5.66
N HIS A 152 0.05 7.67 -5.31
CA HIS A 152 -0.48 8.79 -6.10
C HIS A 152 0.13 8.87 -7.50
N HIS A 153 1.41 8.52 -7.66
CA HIS A 153 2.03 8.45 -8.99
C HIS A 153 1.44 7.32 -9.84
N LEU A 154 1.16 6.16 -9.24
CA LEU A 154 0.60 5.00 -9.93
C LEU A 154 -0.90 5.14 -10.23
N HIS A 155 -1.64 5.79 -9.33
CA HIS A 155 -3.10 5.95 -9.39
C HIS A 155 -3.49 7.43 -9.15
N PRO A 156 -3.23 8.34 -10.10
CA PRO A 156 -3.45 9.78 -9.89
C PRO A 156 -4.93 10.19 -9.77
N THR A 157 -5.84 9.36 -10.27
CA THR A 157 -7.30 9.61 -10.24
C THR A 157 -8.00 8.90 -9.09
N SER A 158 -7.37 7.86 -8.52
CA SER A 158 -7.93 7.11 -7.39
C SER A 158 -7.65 7.83 -6.07
N PRO A 159 -8.62 7.91 -5.15
CA PRO A 159 -8.34 8.34 -3.79
C PRO A 159 -7.43 7.33 -3.06
N PHE A 160 -6.76 7.78 -2.00
CA PHE A 160 -5.94 6.89 -1.17
C PHE A 160 -6.80 5.83 -0.46
N PRO A 161 -6.35 4.56 -0.40
CA PRO A 161 -7.03 3.53 0.38
C PRO A 161 -6.94 3.86 1.87
N ARG A 162 -8.03 3.69 2.62
CA ARG A 162 -8.04 4.02 4.06
C ARG A 162 -7.06 3.17 4.88
N SER A 163 -6.76 1.96 4.43
CA SER A 163 -5.81 1.06 5.09
C SER A 163 -4.37 1.57 5.09
N SER A 164 -4.00 2.46 4.16
CA SER A 164 -2.63 2.99 4.07
C SER A 164 -2.39 4.22 4.95
N ILE A 165 -3.43 4.73 5.63
CA ILE A 165 -3.34 5.92 6.47
C ILE A 165 -3.39 5.48 7.94
N PRO A 166 -2.37 5.80 8.77
CA PRO A 166 -2.37 5.50 10.20
C PRO A 166 -3.64 6.03 10.88
N SER A 167 -4.28 5.19 11.69
CA SER A 167 -5.57 5.50 12.35
C SER A 167 -5.49 6.76 13.24
N ALA A 168 -4.32 7.10 13.79
CA ALA A 168 -4.09 8.35 14.53
C ALA A 168 -4.28 9.64 13.70
N SER A 169 -4.28 9.54 12.37
CA SER A 169 -4.57 10.63 11.44
C SER A 169 -6.01 10.64 10.94
N THR A 170 -6.82 9.67 11.34
CA THR A 170 -8.23 9.69 10.97
C THR A 170 -8.92 10.81 11.74
N LEU A 171 -9.09 11.95 11.06
CA LEU A 171 -10.34 12.67 11.19
C LEU A 171 -11.43 11.60 11.12
N THR A 172 -12.39 11.60 12.05
CA THR A 172 -13.61 10.81 11.97
C THR A 172 -14.44 11.31 10.78
N LEU A 173 -13.87 11.17 9.58
CA LEU A 173 -14.48 11.37 8.30
C LEU A 173 -15.52 10.27 8.23
N PRO A 174 -16.80 10.58 8.45
CA PRO A 174 -17.81 9.55 8.39
C PRO A 174 -17.74 9.01 6.96
N THR A 175 -17.39 7.73 6.86
CA THR A 175 -17.73 6.77 5.82
C THR A 175 -18.50 7.40 4.65
N SER A 176 -17.84 7.55 3.50
CA SER A 176 -18.48 7.88 2.22
C SER A 176 -19.20 6.67 1.60
N THR A 177 -19.24 5.54 2.31
CA THR A 177 -19.97 4.32 1.95
C THR A 177 -21.50 4.46 2.01
N GLU A 178 -22.05 5.67 2.04
CA GLU A 178 -23.49 5.90 1.82
C GLU A 178 -23.78 6.83 0.65
N ALA A 179 -22.76 7.44 0.01
CA ALA A 179 -22.97 8.41 -1.06
C ALA A 179 -22.28 8.05 -2.39
N ASP A 180 -21.28 7.17 -2.35
CA ASP A 180 -20.46 6.79 -3.52
C ASP A 180 -20.73 5.33 -3.98
N GLU A 181 -21.82 4.68 -3.52
CA GLU A 181 -22.28 3.41 -4.13
C GLU A 181 -22.79 3.59 -5.57
N ASP A 182 -22.95 4.84 -6.03
CA ASP A 182 -23.44 5.20 -7.37
C ASP A 182 -22.34 5.56 -8.39
N ASP A 183 -21.05 5.62 -8.01
CA ASP A 183 -19.95 5.82 -8.96
C ASP A 183 -19.30 4.45 -9.25
N ASP A 184 -19.43 3.97 -10.49
CA ASP A 184 -18.69 2.85 -11.12
C ASP A 184 -17.16 3.12 -11.14
N ASP A 185 -16.54 3.47 -10.01
CA ASP A 185 -15.10 3.74 -9.89
C ASP A 185 -14.36 2.40 -9.77
N ALA A 186 -14.29 1.66 -10.88
CA ALA A 186 -13.27 0.64 -11.07
C ALA A 186 -11.91 1.27 -10.73
N PRO A 187 -11.05 0.61 -9.93
CA PRO A 187 -9.75 1.16 -9.55
C PRO A 187 -9.02 1.58 -10.82
N SER A 188 -8.72 2.87 -10.93
CA SER A 188 -8.09 3.44 -12.12
C SER A 188 -6.85 2.62 -12.48
N GLY A 189 -6.81 2.12 -13.72
CA GLY A 189 -5.77 1.22 -14.20
C GLY A 189 -4.36 1.73 -13.88
N PHE A 190 -3.47 0.79 -13.56
CA PHE A 190 -2.06 1.03 -13.29
C PHE A 190 -1.43 1.95 -14.35
N SER A 191 -1.00 3.16 -13.97
CA SER A 191 -0.38 4.10 -14.90
C SER A 191 1.09 3.76 -15.13
N LEU A 192 1.41 3.31 -16.35
CA LEU A 192 2.80 3.06 -16.77
C LEU A 192 3.65 4.33 -16.78
N GLU A 193 3.06 5.50 -17.03
CA GLU A 193 3.79 6.78 -16.98
C GLU A 193 4.18 7.14 -15.54
N GLY A 194 3.39 6.68 -14.57
CA GLY A 194 3.62 6.88 -13.14
C GLY A 194 4.74 6.03 -12.55
N THR A 195 5.22 4.99 -13.26
CA THR A 195 6.19 4.04 -12.67
C THR A 195 7.56 4.66 -12.44
N THR A 196 8.01 5.56 -13.33
CA THR A 196 9.32 6.20 -13.16
C THR A 196 9.34 7.16 -11.96
N PRO A 197 8.38 8.10 -11.79
CA PRO A 197 8.27 8.91 -10.58
C PRO A 197 8.04 8.10 -9.30
N ALA A 198 7.28 7.00 -9.38
CA ALA A 198 7.07 6.09 -8.25
C ALA A 198 8.40 5.43 -7.83
N ARG A 199 9.17 4.92 -8.79
CA ARG A 199 10.49 4.31 -8.58
C ARG A 199 11.46 5.29 -7.93
N THR A 200 11.56 6.51 -8.47
CA THR A 200 12.48 7.53 -7.91
C THR A 200 12.09 7.92 -6.48
N THR A 201 10.79 8.01 -6.18
CA THR A 201 10.28 8.29 -4.84
C THR A 201 10.63 7.19 -3.85
N LEU A 202 10.45 5.92 -4.22
CA LEU A 202 10.80 4.78 -3.37
C LEU A 202 12.31 4.68 -3.14
N LEU A 203 13.12 4.82 -4.18
CA LEU A 203 14.59 4.79 -4.05
C LEU A 203 15.12 5.97 -3.20
N LEU A 204 14.47 7.14 -3.29
CA LEU A 204 14.78 8.26 -2.40
C LEU A 204 14.44 7.93 -0.94
N GLY A 205 13.29 7.30 -0.70
CA GLY A 205 12.89 6.84 0.63
C GLY A 205 13.85 5.79 1.19
N LEU A 206 14.23 4.79 0.39
CA LEU A 206 15.17 3.73 0.77
C LEU A 206 16.59 4.24 1.04
N ARG A 207 17.00 5.35 0.43
CA ARG A 207 18.27 6.01 0.77
C ARG A 207 18.28 6.54 2.21
N LEU A 208 17.14 7.01 2.69
CA LEU A 208 16.99 7.55 4.05
C LEU A 208 16.59 6.48 5.07
N LEU A 209 15.77 5.52 4.65
CA LEU A 209 15.21 4.44 5.46
C LEU A 209 15.56 3.07 4.86
N PRO A 210 16.85 2.67 4.85
CA PRO A 210 17.29 1.44 4.17
C PRO A 210 16.77 0.16 4.82
N ARG A 211 16.32 0.23 6.08
CA ARG A 211 15.78 -0.91 6.83
C ARG A 211 14.25 -0.99 6.80
N SER A 212 13.56 -0.11 6.06
CA SER A 212 12.10 -0.10 6.04
C SER A 212 11.54 -1.28 5.22
N HIS A 213 10.91 -2.22 5.90
CA HIS A 213 10.28 -3.38 5.27
C HIS A 213 9.16 -2.98 4.31
N GLU A 214 8.34 -1.99 4.69
CA GLU A 214 7.23 -1.51 3.87
C GLU A 214 7.72 -0.93 2.54
N LEU A 215 8.78 -0.10 2.57
CA LEU A 215 9.33 0.50 1.35
C LEU A 215 9.92 -0.56 0.42
N TRP A 216 10.65 -1.54 0.95
CA TRP A 216 11.19 -2.63 0.14
C TRP A 216 10.09 -3.52 -0.45
N ARG A 217 9.05 -3.86 0.32
CA ARG A 217 7.90 -4.63 -0.18
C ARG A 217 7.23 -3.91 -1.35
N GLU A 218 6.96 -2.62 -1.21
CA GLU A 218 6.31 -1.83 -2.26
C GLU A 218 7.23 -1.59 -3.47
N TYR A 219 8.55 -1.45 -3.25
CA TYR A 219 9.52 -1.36 -4.33
C TYR A 219 9.58 -2.65 -5.17
N ILE A 220 9.63 -3.81 -4.52
CA ILE A 220 9.63 -5.11 -5.22
C ILE A 220 8.30 -5.31 -5.98
N LYS A 221 7.15 -4.93 -5.38
CA LYS A 221 5.84 -4.97 -6.07
C LYS A 221 5.80 -4.06 -7.29
N LEU A 222 6.39 -2.86 -7.20
CA LEU A 222 6.46 -1.91 -8.31
C LEU A 222 7.25 -2.49 -9.48
N GLU A 223 8.45 -3.05 -9.23
CA GLU A 223 9.28 -3.63 -10.29
C GLU A 223 8.61 -4.87 -10.91
N LEU A 224 8.05 -5.74 -10.07
CA LEU A 224 7.32 -6.93 -10.54
C LEU A 224 6.11 -6.54 -11.41
N GLY A 225 5.35 -5.53 -10.98
CA GLY A 225 4.20 -5.01 -11.72
C GLY A 225 4.60 -4.34 -13.05
N TRP A 226 5.70 -3.60 -13.06
CA TRP A 226 6.25 -2.99 -14.27
C TRP A 226 6.72 -4.04 -15.29
N VAL A 227 7.48 -5.06 -14.86
CA VAL A 227 7.91 -6.15 -15.75
C VAL A 227 6.71 -6.94 -16.27
N GLU A 228 5.73 -7.24 -15.43
CA GLU A 228 4.52 -7.95 -15.86
C GLU A 228 3.69 -7.12 -16.87
N ALA A 229 3.56 -5.81 -16.65
CA ALA A 229 2.90 -4.93 -17.59
C ALA A 229 3.64 -4.88 -18.94
N LEU A 230 4.97 -4.89 -18.93
CA LEU A 230 5.78 -4.98 -20.13
C LEU A 230 5.59 -6.33 -20.87
N ARG A 231 5.59 -7.45 -20.13
CA ARG A 231 5.30 -8.79 -20.68
C ARG A 231 3.91 -8.85 -21.33
N ARG A 232 2.89 -8.30 -20.68
CA ARG A 232 1.52 -8.23 -21.22
C ARG A 232 1.47 -7.41 -22.51
N ARG A 233 2.14 -6.26 -22.55
CA ARG A 233 2.24 -5.43 -23.75
C ARG A 233 2.91 -6.17 -24.92
N TRP A 234 4.00 -6.87 -24.67
CA TRP A 234 4.70 -7.67 -25.68
C TRP A 234 3.84 -8.81 -26.22
N ARG A 235 3.09 -9.49 -25.33
CA ARG A 235 2.11 -10.51 -25.71
C ARG A 235 1.04 -9.96 -26.65
N VAL A 236 0.50 -8.78 -26.34
CA VAL A 236 -0.50 -8.10 -27.19
C VAL A 236 0.08 -7.71 -28.54
N LEU A 237 1.34 -7.27 -28.59
CA LEU A 237 2.05 -6.93 -29.83
C LEU A 237 2.43 -8.16 -30.67
N GLY A 238 2.18 -9.38 -30.19
CA GLY A 238 2.54 -10.61 -30.90
C GLY A 238 4.05 -10.87 -30.96
N ILE A 239 4.85 -10.12 -30.18
CA ILE A 239 6.29 -10.36 -30.05
C ILE A 239 6.42 -11.60 -29.18
N LYS A 240 6.57 -12.76 -29.83
CA LYS A 240 6.95 -13.98 -29.12
C LYS A 240 8.29 -13.69 -28.47
N LEU A 241 8.35 -13.74 -27.12
CA LEU A 241 9.63 -14.04 -26.49
C LEU A 241 10.08 -15.34 -27.14
N ALA A 242 11.16 -15.32 -27.91
CA ALA A 242 11.78 -16.55 -28.35
C ALA A 242 11.93 -17.42 -27.10
N GLU A 243 11.50 -18.68 -27.18
CA GLU A 243 11.50 -19.66 -26.10
C GLU A 243 12.92 -19.96 -25.55
N GLU A 244 13.93 -19.26 -26.03
CA GLU A 244 15.36 -19.42 -25.78
C GLU A 244 15.92 -18.42 -24.74
N VAL A 245 15.14 -18.03 -23.73
CA VAL A 245 15.77 -17.51 -22.50
C VAL A 245 15.74 -18.65 -21.50
N PRO A 246 16.85 -19.38 -21.32
CA PRO A 246 16.94 -20.39 -20.27
C PRO A 246 16.49 -19.77 -18.95
N ARG A 247 15.59 -20.46 -18.23
CA ARG A 247 15.13 -19.99 -16.91
C ARG A 247 16.31 -19.69 -15.97
N ASP A 248 17.43 -20.36 -16.20
CA ASP A 248 18.66 -20.34 -15.40
C ASP A 248 19.78 -19.46 -15.98
N SER A 249 19.55 -18.69 -17.06
CA SER A 249 20.61 -17.79 -17.55
C SER A 249 20.75 -16.61 -16.58
N ALA A 250 21.71 -16.70 -15.67
CA ALA A 250 22.22 -15.54 -14.94
C ALA A 250 22.66 -14.51 -15.98
N PHE A 251 22.13 -13.29 -15.89
CA PHE A 251 22.53 -12.22 -16.79
C PHE A 251 23.99 -11.87 -16.47
N GLU A 252 24.92 -12.21 -17.38
CA GLU A 252 26.35 -11.95 -17.23
C GLU A 252 26.75 -10.50 -17.62
N GLY A 253 25.80 -9.70 -18.09
CA GLY A 253 26.01 -8.30 -18.44
C GLY A 253 25.99 -7.34 -17.24
N ASP A 254 26.30 -6.07 -17.50
CA ASP A 254 26.29 -5.02 -16.48
C ASP A 254 24.86 -4.80 -15.92
N SER A 255 24.71 -4.87 -14.60
CA SER A 255 23.42 -4.63 -13.92
C SER A 255 22.84 -3.25 -14.23
N GLU A 256 23.68 -2.25 -14.58
CA GLU A 256 23.21 -0.93 -15.03
C GLU A 256 22.41 -1.01 -16.35
N ALA A 257 22.70 -1.99 -17.21
CA ALA A 257 21.96 -2.23 -18.46
C ALA A 257 20.51 -2.66 -18.21
N LEU A 258 20.20 -3.23 -17.04
CA LEU A 258 18.83 -3.63 -16.66
C LEU A 258 17.94 -2.43 -16.29
N ILE A 259 18.55 -1.28 -15.93
CA ILE A 259 17.86 -0.06 -15.50
C ILE A 259 17.48 0.82 -16.70
N GLY A 260 18.14 0.63 -17.84
CA GLY A 260 17.91 1.35 -19.10
C GLY A 260 18.79 2.61 -19.21
N GLY A 261 19.58 2.70 -20.28
CA GLY A 261 20.52 3.79 -20.56
C GLY A 261 21.00 3.79 -22.02
N GLU A 262 22.08 4.51 -22.33
CA GLU A 262 22.62 4.65 -23.70
C GLU A 262 22.95 3.30 -24.40
N GLY A 263 23.17 2.22 -23.64
CA GLY A 263 23.39 0.86 -24.15
C GLY A 263 22.11 0.08 -24.53
N ALA A 264 20.93 0.72 -24.55
CA ALA A 264 19.65 0.04 -24.82
C ALA A 264 19.47 -0.42 -26.29
N PHE A 265 20.40 -0.12 -27.19
CA PHE A 265 20.38 -0.46 -28.61
C PHE A 265 21.55 -1.39 -28.98
N GLY A 266 21.27 -2.43 -29.76
CA GLY A 266 22.24 -3.47 -30.14
C GLY A 266 21.98 -4.82 -29.46
N PRO A 267 22.79 -5.85 -29.73
CA PRO A 267 22.60 -7.21 -29.21
C PRO A 267 22.64 -7.28 -27.68
N GLU A 268 23.52 -6.49 -27.04
CA GLU A 268 23.59 -6.38 -25.58
C GLU A 268 22.29 -5.83 -24.97
N GLY A 269 21.67 -4.85 -25.64
CA GLY A 269 20.38 -4.30 -25.25
C GLY A 269 19.21 -5.28 -25.47
N GLU A 270 19.31 -6.17 -26.46
CA GLU A 270 18.32 -7.25 -26.67
C GLU A 270 18.40 -8.31 -25.57
N ASP A 271 19.61 -8.70 -25.17
CA ASP A 271 19.82 -9.68 -24.10
C ASP A 271 19.45 -9.12 -22.72
N ALA A 272 19.74 -7.84 -22.46
CA ALA A 272 19.24 -7.14 -21.28
C ALA A 272 17.69 -7.12 -21.24
N ARG A 273 17.03 -6.83 -22.37
CA ARG A 273 15.55 -6.86 -22.46
C ARG A 273 14.99 -8.26 -22.20
N LYS A 274 15.61 -9.30 -22.78
CA LYS A 274 15.24 -10.70 -22.52
C LYS A 274 15.37 -11.05 -21.04
N ALA A 275 16.47 -10.65 -20.40
CA ALA A 275 16.71 -10.86 -18.97
C ALA A 275 15.68 -10.12 -18.09
N ILE A 276 15.34 -8.87 -18.43
CA ILE A 276 14.29 -8.10 -17.76
C ILE A 276 12.96 -8.85 -17.85
N LEU A 277 12.56 -9.29 -19.05
CA LEU A 277 11.30 -10.00 -19.26
C LEU A 277 11.27 -11.37 -18.56
N ALA A 278 12.44 -12.00 -18.35
CA ALA A 278 12.60 -13.19 -17.53
C ALA A 278 12.57 -12.92 -16.01
N GLY A 279 12.48 -11.66 -15.58
CA GLY A 279 12.37 -11.26 -14.18
C GLY A 279 13.69 -10.95 -13.48
N GLN A 280 14.81 -10.88 -14.21
CA GLN A 280 16.12 -10.64 -13.60
C GLN A 280 16.16 -9.30 -12.82
N LEU A 281 15.51 -8.26 -13.34
CA LEU A 281 15.42 -6.96 -12.67
C LEU A 281 14.84 -7.06 -11.25
N VAL A 282 13.81 -7.91 -11.05
CA VAL A 282 13.17 -8.08 -9.74
C VAL A 282 14.09 -8.84 -8.79
N VAL A 283 14.83 -9.84 -9.30
CA VAL A 283 15.83 -10.57 -8.52
C VAL A 283 16.96 -9.62 -8.07
N GLU A 284 17.46 -8.77 -8.96
CA GLU A 284 18.45 -7.75 -8.60
C GLU A 284 17.90 -6.69 -7.63
N ALA A 285 16.59 -6.40 -7.66
CA ALA A 285 15.95 -5.52 -6.66
C ALA A 285 15.81 -6.18 -5.28
N ILE A 286 15.65 -7.51 -5.22
CA ILE A 286 15.53 -8.28 -3.98
C ILE A 286 16.88 -8.38 -3.25
N LYS A 287 18.01 -8.52 -3.95
CA LYS A 287 19.33 -8.69 -3.34
C LYS A 287 19.70 -7.53 -2.37
N PRO A 288 19.67 -6.24 -2.77
CA PRO A 288 19.92 -5.12 -1.85
C PRO A 288 18.94 -5.07 -0.67
N ALA A 289 17.69 -5.49 -0.89
CA ALA A 289 16.69 -5.55 0.18
C ALA A 289 17.09 -6.58 1.27
N LEU A 290 17.55 -7.76 0.85
CA LEU A 290 18.01 -8.82 1.73
C LEU A 290 19.34 -8.47 2.42
N GLU A 291 20.22 -7.73 1.74
CA GLU A 291 21.47 -7.22 2.32
C GLU A 291 21.23 -6.11 3.36
N ALA A 292 20.31 -5.19 3.08
CA ALA A 292 19.97 -4.09 3.98
C ALA A 292 19.25 -4.59 5.25
N ILE A 293 18.46 -5.66 5.14
CA ILE A 293 17.69 -6.28 6.23
C ILE A 293 18.29 -7.65 6.55
N GLN A 294 19.30 -7.66 7.42
CA GLN A 294 19.95 -8.89 7.87
C GLN A 294 19.06 -9.70 8.84
N PRO A 295 19.16 -11.03 8.88
CA PRO A 295 18.45 -11.85 9.85
C PRO A 295 18.97 -11.57 11.27
N GLY A 296 18.08 -11.40 12.24
CA GLY A 296 18.45 -11.30 13.66
C GLY A 296 19.02 -9.96 14.12
N THR A 297 18.88 -8.87 13.35
CA THR A 297 19.10 -7.53 13.90
C THR A 297 17.96 -7.17 14.84
N ASP A 298 18.08 -7.56 16.11
CA ASP A 298 17.38 -6.88 17.20
C ASP A 298 17.88 -5.43 17.18
N THR A 299 17.07 -4.54 16.65
CA THR A 299 17.27 -3.12 16.94
C THR A 299 16.50 -2.82 18.20
N ASP A 300 17.05 -1.98 19.07
CA ASP A 300 16.39 -1.47 20.29
C ASP A 300 15.07 -0.71 19.98
N ASP A 301 14.71 -0.57 18.70
CA ASP A 301 13.46 0.00 18.23
C ASP A 301 12.33 -1.02 18.34
N VAL A 302 11.40 -0.75 19.26
CA VAL A 302 10.18 -1.53 19.54
C VAL A 302 9.31 -1.75 18.29
N ASP A 303 9.48 -0.95 17.24
CA ASP A 303 8.73 -1.00 15.98
C ASP A 303 9.48 -1.71 14.83
N SER A 304 10.72 -2.16 15.03
CA SER A 304 11.46 -2.88 13.98
C SER A 304 11.00 -4.34 13.89
N GLU A 305 10.25 -4.65 12.84
CA GLU A 305 9.94 -6.03 12.46
C GLU A 305 11.24 -6.86 12.32
N ASP A 306 11.21 -8.15 12.70
CA ASP A 306 12.33 -9.09 12.56
C ASP A 306 12.73 -9.26 11.07
N GLY A 307 14.02 -9.25 10.76
CA GLY A 307 14.52 -9.50 9.41
C GLY A 307 14.09 -10.86 8.83
N MET A 308 13.76 -11.84 9.69
CA MET A 308 13.11 -13.07 9.24
C MET A 308 11.62 -12.90 8.92
N ALA A 309 10.90 -12.04 9.66
CA ALA A 309 9.51 -11.71 9.34
C ALA A 309 9.41 -10.99 7.99
N PHE A 310 10.38 -10.14 7.64
CA PHE A 310 10.48 -9.55 6.31
C PHE A 310 10.55 -10.61 5.20
N ARG A 311 11.45 -11.60 5.34
CA ARG A 311 11.63 -12.70 4.38
C ARG A 311 10.37 -13.55 4.24
N GLN A 312 9.73 -13.90 5.36
CA GLN A 312 8.45 -14.62 5.35
C GLN A 312 7.35 -13.80 4.67
N GLY A 313 7.30 -12.49 4.93
CA GLY A 313 6.37 -11.56 4.28
C GLY A 313 6.59 -11.47 2.77
N LEU A 314 7.84 -11.45 2.31
CA LEU A 314 8.16 -11.50 0.87
C LEU A 314 7.71 -12.81 0.23
N VAL A 315 7.95 -13.95 0.88
CA VAL A 315 7.50 -15.26 0.39
C VAL A 315 5.97 -15.28 0.27
N GLN A 316 5.25 -14.84 1.30
CA GLN A 316 3.79 -14.80 1.28
C GLN A 316 3.26 -13.87 0.18
N MET A 317 3.86 -12.69 0.05
CA MET A 317 3.52 -11.73 -1.00
C MET A 317 3.70 -12.33 -2.40
N LEU A 318 4.86 -12.93 -2.67
CA LEU A 318 5.17 -13.50 -3.99
C LEU A 318 4.30 -14.70 -4.33
N ARG A 319 3.95 -15.56 -3.36
CA ARG A 319 3.01 -16.66 -3.56
C ARG A 319 1.66 -16.18 -4.09
N THR A 320 1.14 -15.11 -3.50
CA THR A 320 -0.15 -14.52 -3.89
C THR A 320 -0.10 -13.64 -5.14
N TYR A 321 1.10 -13.31 -5.64
CA TYR A 321 1.23 -12.32 -6.71
C TYR A 321 0.84 -12.91 -8.08
N PRO A 322 0.02 -12.20 -8.89
CA PRO A 322 -0.51 -12.72 -10.16
C PRO A 322 0.49 -12.53 -11.31
N SER A 323 1.66 -13.17 -11.21
CA SER A 323 2.66 -13.20 -12.29
C SER A 323 3.47 -14.51 -12.29
N PRO A 324 3.83 -15.05 -13.47
CA PRO A 324 4.71 -16.21 -13.58
C PRO A 324 6.13 -15.97 -13.06
N LEU A 325 6.53 -14.69 -12.94
CA LEU A 325 7.83 -14.28 -12.41
C LEU A 325 8.04 -14.63 -10.93
N ARG A 326 6.96 -14.98 -10.22
CA ARG A 326 7.03 -15.35 -8.80
C ARG A 326 7.94 -16.56 -8.54
N THR A 327 8.01 -17.50 -9.47
CA THR A 327 8.83 -18.73 -9.34
C THR A 327 10.30 -18.39 -9.17
N LYS A 328 10.86 -17.66 -10.13
CA LYS A 328 12.26 -17.19 -10.10
C LYS A 328 12.56 -16.30 -8.89
N CYS A 329 11.61 -15.43 -8.50
CA CYS A 329 11.78 -14.57 -7.31
C CYS A 329 11.78 -15.38 -6.00
N LEU A 330 10.92 -16.40 -5.90
CA LEU A 330 10.87 -17.30 -4.75
C LEU A 330 12.14 -18.14 -4.64
N GLU A 331 12.67 -18.65 -5.75
CA GLU A 331 13.95 -19.38 -5.78
C GLU A 331 15.09 -18.56 -5.19
N ALA A 332 15.25 -17.29 -5.59
CA ALA A 332 16.28 -16.40 -5.06
C ALA A 332 16.15 -16.19 -3.54
N ILE A 333 14.92 -16.11 -3.01
CA ILE A 333 14.69 -15.98 -1.56
C ILE A 333 14.96 -17.31 -0.84
N TYR A 334 14.60 -18.44 -1.45
CA TYR A 334 14.85 -19.76 -0.87
C TYR A 334 16.34 -20.09 -0.79
N GLU A 335 17.14 -19.68 -1.78
CA GLU A 335 18.59 -19.80 -1.69
C GLU A 335 19.15 -19.05 -0.48
N GLU A 336 18.69 -17.82 -0.26
CA GLU A 336 19.10 -17.02 0.89
C GLU A 336 18.63 -17.64 2.21
N LEU A 337 17.38 -18.12 2.28
CA LEU A 337 16.88 -18.85 3.44
C LEU A 337 17.66 -20.14 3.70
N GLY A 338 18.17 -20.80 2.66
CA GLY A 338 19.09 -21.94 2.77
C GLY A 338 20.40 -21.54 3.45
N ARG A 339 21.02 -20.44 3.01
CA ARG A 339 22.24 -19.89 3.63
C ARG A 339 22.03 -19.53 5.11
N ILE A 340 20.84 -19.01 5.45
CA ILE A 340 20.48 -18.66 6.84
C ILE A 340 20.22 -19.93 7.66
N ALA A 341 19.54 -20.92 7.09
CA ALA A 341 19.28 -22.20 7.72
C ALA A 341 20.58 -22.90 8.17
N ASP A 342 21.65 -22.80 7.38
CA ASP A 342 22.94 -23.43 7.68
C ASP A 342 23.70 -22.78 8.84
N ARG A 343 23.42 -21.51 9.17
CA ARG A 343 24.10 -20.78 10.26
C ARG A 343 23.66 -21.21 11.67
N GLY A 344 22.60 -22.00 11.82
CA GLY A 344 22.32 -22.79 13.02
C GLY A 344 21.68 -22.06 14.22
N GLU A 345 21.28 -20.80 14.08
CA GLU A 345 20.65 -19.99 15.13
C GLU A 345 19.11 -20.10 15.14
N GLN A 346 18.43 -19.41 16.06
CA GLN A 346 16.96 -19.31 16.13
C GLN A 346 16.33 -18.87 14.80
N GLN A 347 16.98 -17.95 14.08
CA GLN A 347 16.54 -17.52 12.76
C GLN A 347 16.74 -18.60 11.69
N GLY A 348 17.78 -19.43 11.84
CA GLY A 348 18.02 -20.62 11.01
C GLY A 348 16.91 -21.66 11.18
N ALA A 349 16.40 -21.86 12.39
CA ALA A 349 15.25 -22.73 12.64
C ALA A 349 13.98 -22.24 11.91
N LYS A 350 13.66 -20.94 11.99
CA LYS A 350 12.55 -20.34 11.24
C LYS A 350 12.73 -20.48 9.73
N ALA A 351 13.94 -20.27 9.21
CA ALA A 351 14.25 -20.40 7.79
C ALA A 351 14.09 -21.85 7.29
N ARG A 352 14.57 -22.84 8.07
CA ARG A 352 14.38 -24.27 7.79
C ARG A 352 12.91 -24.64 7.71
N LEU A 353 12.08 -24.13 8.61
CA LEU A 353 10.63 -24.40 8.58
C LEU A 353 9.99 -23.91 7.27
N VAL A 354 10.34 -22.71 6.81
CA VAL A 354 9.85 -22.18 5.52
C VAL A 354 10.27 -23.07 4.36
N LEU A 355 11.53 -23.54 4.35
CA LEU A 355 12.05 -24.42 3.30
C LEU A 355 11.39 -25.80 3.29
N VAL A 356 11.10 -26.37 4.47
CA VAL A 356 10.42 -27.66 4.60
C VAL A 356 8.96 -27.57 4.15
N THR A 357 8.31 -26.45 4.43
CA THR A 357 6.87 -26.26 4.15
C THR A 357 6.58 -25.68 2.77
N LYS A 358 7.60 -25.30 1.99
CA LYS A 358 7.42 -24.61 0.70
C LYS A 358 6.51 -25.36 -0.29
N ALA A 359 6.60 -26.69 -0.33
CA ALA A 359 5.82 -27.53 -1.24
C ALA A 359 4.30 -27.48 -0.97
N LEU A 360 3.87 -27.13 0.25
CA LEU A 360 2.44 -26.98 0.57
C LEU A 360 1.81 -25.75 -0.08
N TYR A 361 2.62 -24.72 -0.32
CA TYR A 361 2.14 -23.37 -0.63
C TYR A 361 2.59 -22.86 -2.01
N ASP A 362 3.68 -23.42 -2.56
CA ASP A 362 4.23 -22.95 -3.82
C ASP A 362 3.47 -23.54 -5.00
N GLN A 363 2.96 -22.67 -5.88
CA GLN A 363 2.31 -23.05 -7.13
C GLN A 363 2.87 -22.25 -8.30
N ALA A 364 2.98 -22.87 -9.47
CA ALA A 364 3.13 -22.14 -10.73
C ALA A 364 1.96 -21.17 -10.93
N TYR A 365 2.23 -20.01 -11.53
CA TYR A 365 1.18 -19.05 -11.85
C TYR A 365 0.25 -19.61 -12.91
N ASP A 366 -1.04 -19.60 -12.62
CA ASP A 366 -2.11 -19.95 -13.54
C ASP A 366 -3.03 -18.72 -13.73
N PRO A 367 -3.18 -18.19 -14.96
CA PRO A 367 -4.05 -17.05 -15.22
C PRO A 367 -5.54 -17.31 -14.95
N ASP A 368 -5.99 -18.57 -14.98
CA ASP A 368 -7.40 -18.92 -14.84
C ASP A 368 -7.83 -19.14 -13.38
N ARG A 369 -6.87 -19.32 -12.46
CA ARG A 369 -7.12 -19.52 -11.03
C ARG A 369 -7.23 -18.17 -10.30
N LYS A 370 -8.41 -17.89 -9.73
CA LYS A 370 -8.70 -16.65 -8.97
C LYS A 370 -8.09 -16.64 -7.57
N ASP A 371 -8.02 -17.79 -6.91
CA ASP A 371 -7.48 -17.94 -5.56
C ASP A 371 -6.04 -18.46 -5.61
N GLN A 372 -5.08 -17.56 -5.44
CA GLN A 372 -3.64 -17.86 -5.51
C GLN A 372 -2.96 -17.84 -4.13
N GLY A 373 -3.72 -18.08 -3.06
CA GLY A 373 -3.19 -18.11 -1.70
C GLY A 373 -3.73 -19.31 -0.89
N GLY A 374 -2.92 -19.78 0.06
CA GLY A 374 -3.27 -20.91 0.93
C GLY A 374 -2.55 -22.20 0.57
N VAL A 375 -3.00 -23.31 1.17
CA VAL A 375 -2.50 -24.65 0.87
C VAL A 375 -2.99 -25.04 -0.52
N VAL A 376 -2.04 -25.39 -1.39
CA VAL A 376 -2.29 -25.63 -2.82
C VAL A 376 -2.74 -27.07 -3.08
N LEU A 377 -2.30 -27.99 -2.23
CA LEU A 377 -2.51 -29.42 -2.38
C LEU A 377 -3.82 -29.87 -1.75
N GLU A 378 -4.50 -30.81 -2.38
CA GLU A 378 -5.77 -31.39 -1.93
C GLU A 378 -5.70 -32.92 -1.92
N GLY A 379 -6.51 -33.56 -1.09
CA GLY A 379 -6.64 -35.02 -1.05
C GLY A 379 -5.34 -35.77 -0.71
N VAL A 380 -4.97 -36.74 -1.55
CA VAL A 380 -3.85 -37.67 -1.31
C VAL A 380 -2.49 -36.96 -1.31
N GLU A 381 -2.28 -36.03 -2.24
CA GLU A 381 -1.03 -35.28 -2.36
C GLU A 381 -0.74 -34.44 -1.11
N LEU A 382 -1.79 -33.87 -0.52
CA LEU A 382 -1.69 -33.12 0.73
C LEU A 382 -1.23 -34.02 1.89
N VAL A 383 -1.81 -35.22 2.02
CA VAL A 383 -1.45 -36.18 3.06
C VAL A 383 -0.01 -36.67 2.89
N GLU A 384 0.41 -36.95 1.66
CA GLU A 384 1.78 -37.38 1.36
C GLU A 384 2.80 -36.30 1.69
N GLU A 385 2.54 -35.04 1.34
CA GLU A 385 3.44 -33.92 1.66
C GLU A 385 3.48 -33.64 3.17
N TYR A 386 2.35 -33.70 3.89
CA TYR A 386 2.38 -33.64 5.36
C TYR A 386 3.20 -34.78 5.97
N GLY A 387 3.11 -35.99 5.40
CA GLY A 387 3.94 -37.14 5.78
C GLY A 387 5.44 -36.89 5.58
N ARG A 388 5.81 -36.32 4.42
CA ARG A 388 7.19 -35.90 4.11
C ARG A 388 7.69 -34.83 5.08
N ILE A 389 6.88 -33.80 5.32
CA ILE A 389 7.18 -32.70 6.25
C ILE A 389 7.38 -33.23 7.67
N ALA A 390 6.50 -34.11 8.15
CA ALA A 390 6.62 -34.73 9.47
C ALA A 390 7.89 -35.60 9.61
N LYS A 391 8.34 -36.23 8.52
CA LYS A 391 9.59 -37.00 8.50
C LYS A 391 10.81 -36.07 8.58
N GLU A 392 10.83 -35.00 7.80
CA GLU A 392 11.91 -34.01 7.82
C GLU A 392 11.96 -33.25 9.15
N ILE A 393 10.82 -32.86 9.72
CA ILE A 393 10.76 -32.24 11.05
C ILE A 393 11.39 -33.14 12.11
N ARG A 394 11.04 -34.44 12.12
CA ARG A 394 11.62 -35.42 13.05
C ARG A 394 13.10 -35.64 12.83
N LYS A 395 13.56 -35.63 11.57
CA LYS A 395 14.98 -35.77 11.23
C LYS A 395 15.79 -34.58 11.72
N ILE A 396 15.28 -33.35 11.50
CA ILE A 396 15.93 -32.11 11.96
C ILE A 396 15.95 -32.07 13.50
N ALA A 397 14.84 -32.43 14.15
CA ALA A 397 14.75 -32.50 15.62
C ALA A 397 15.74 -33.49 16.25
N LYS A 398 16.12 -34.56 15.54
CA LYS A 398 17.17 -35.49 16.00
C LYS A 398 18.58 -34.92 15.85
N SER A 399 18.79 -34.03 14.88
CA SER A 399 20.10 -33.42 14.60
C SER A 399 20.37 -32.15 15.41
N MET A 400 19.33 -31.41 15.79
CA MET A 400 19.43 -30.16 16.56
C MET A 400 19.21 -30.43 18.04
N THR A 401 20.10 -29.90 18.89
CA THR A 401 20.09 -30.12 20.34
C THR A 401 19.53 -28.92 21.15
N GLY A 402 19.01 -27.88 20.49
CA GLY A 402 18.48 -26.66 21.13
C GLY A 402 16.95 -26.52 21.09
N PRO A 403 16.35 -25.66 21.95
CA PRO A 403 14.89 -25.43 21.99
C PRO A 403 14.36 -24.68 20.76
N ASP A 404 15.22 -23.94 20.06
CA ASP A 404 14.89 -23.07 18.94
C ASP A 404 14.07 -23.73 17.82
N TRP A 405 14.36 -25.01 17.54
CA TRP A 405 13.59 -25.77 16.55
C TRP A 405 12.18 -26.09 17.03
N GLY A 406 12.03 -26.43 18.32
CA GLY A 406 10.73 -26.64 18.94
C GLY A 406 9.90 -25.35 18.97
N ASP A 407 10.52 -24.23 19.30
CA ASP A 407 9.86 -22.92 19.36
C ASP A 407 9.43 -22.39 17.99
N ALA A 408 10.19 -22.70 16.93
CA ALA A 408 9.80 -22.35 15.56
C ALA A 408 8.67 -23.25 15.01
N VAL A 409 8.77 -24.57 15.22
CA VAL A 409 7.87 -25.56 14.62
C VAL A 409 6.57 -25.71 15.40
N GLY A 410 6.62 -25.59 16.74
CA GLY A 410 5.48 -25.81 17.63
C GLY A 410 4.25 -24.95 17.27
N PRO A 411 4.38 -23.61 17.19
CA PRO A 411 3.28 -22.73 16.80
C PRO A 411 2.70 -23.07 15.42
N TRP A 412 3.56 -23.42 14.46
CA TRP A 412 3.12 -23.83 13.13
C TRP A 412 2.31 -25.13 13.17
N LEU A 413 2.76 -26.15 13.89
CA LEU A 413 2.01 -27.40 14.06
C LEU A 413 0.65 -27.15 14.71
N VAL A 414 0.59 -26.33 15.75
CA VAL A 414 -0.68 -25.97 16.42
C VAL A 414 -1.64 -25.29 15.43
N GLU A 415 -1.14 -24.37 14.62
CA GLU A 415 -1.95 -23.69 13.61
C GLU A 415 -2.45 -24.65 12.52
N GLN A 416 -1.59 -25.56 12.03
CA GLN A 416 -1.99 -26.58 11.07
C GLN A 416 -3.01 -27.57 11.65
N ILE A 417 -2.90 -27.93 12.93
CA ILE A 417 -3.91 -28.76 13.60
C ILE A 417 -5.24 -28.02 13.64
N LYS A 418 -5.27 -26.75 14.05
CA LYS A 418 -6.52 -25.96 14.07
C LYS A 418 -7.18 -25.88 12.69
N GLN A 419 -6.40 -25.58 11.66
CA GLN A 419 -6.91 -25.44 10.28
C GLN A 419 -7.46 -26.76 9.72
N ASN A 420 -6.88 -27.89 10.11
CA ASN A 420 -7.25 -29.21 9.58
C ASN A 420 -8.23 -30.00 10.46
N VAL A 421 -8.52 -29.57 11.70
CA VAL A 421 -9.58 -30.16 12.54
C VAL A 421 -10.97 -29.99 11.91
N GLU A 422 -11.16 -28.94 11.11
CA GLU A 422 -12.41 -28.64 10.39
C GLU A 422 -12.46 -29.23 8.96
N ASN A 423 -11.35 -29.83 8.48
CA ASN A 423 -11.29 -30.36 7.12
C ASN A 423 -11.92 -31.76 7.05
N THR A 424 -13.13 -31.82 6.49
CA THR A 424 -13.94 -33.05 6.37
C THR A 424 -13.22 -34.18 5.64
N ASP A 425 -12.35 -33.85 4.69
CA ASP A 425 -11.65 -34.84 3.85
C ASP A 425 -10.56 -35.55 4.65
N LEU A 426 -9.80 -34.82 5.48
CA LEU A 426 -8.79 -35.39 6.37
C LEU A 426 -9.41 -36.22 7.50
N VAL A 427 -10.54 -35.76 8.05
CA VAL A 427 -11.31 -36.53 9.06
C VAL A 427 -11.88 -37.81 8.46
N SER A 428 -12.34 -37.78 7.21
CA SER A 428 -12.83 -38.98 6.51
C SER A 428 -11.70 -39.99 6.26
N PHE A 429 -10.48 -39.52 5.96
CA PHE A 429 -9.33 -40.37 5.67
C PHE A 429 -8.73 -41.04 6.91
N VAL A 430 -8.75 -40.37 8.07
CA VAL A 430 -8.34 -40.94 9.37
C VAL A 430 -9.35 -41.99 9.88
N ASN A 431 -10.60 -41.92 9.42
CA ASN A 431 -11.68 -42.85 9.80
C ASN A 431 -11.93 -43.98 8.77
N LEU A 432 -11.06 -44.15 7.77
CA LEU A 432 -11.10 -45.34 6.91
C LEU A 432 -10.44 -46.53 7.66
N PRO A 433 -11.12 -47.69 7.74
CA PRO A 433 -10.71 -48.83 8.57
C PRO A 433 -9.44 -49.56 8.12
#